data_AF-A0A9W4SAD3-F1
#
_entry.id   AF-A0A9W4SAD3-F1
#
_cell.length_a   1.000
_cell.length_b   1.000
_cell.length_c   1.000
_cell.angle_alpha   90.00
_cell.angle_beta   90.00
_cell.angle_gamma   90.00
#
_symmetry.space_group_name_H-M   'P 1'
#
loop_
_entity.id
_entity.type
_entity.pdbx_description
1 polymer ?
#
loop_
_entity_poly.entity_id
_entity_poly.type
_entity_poly.pdbx_seq_one_letter_code
_entity_poly.pdbx_strand_id
1 'polypeptide(L)'
;MISKLAFETLQHIFSFIEDTNTLYSIIRVNRSWCVNGIKYLWRNPFTDDIQNVDKHTKILPVFIPILRKDKILEWKNRGDCMNETMLLTKFVYPSIITHLDYDNLFRIISAYYKMNKEDVESFVDFMENQFNVLFNLPQQTAESSSLTNNEDDFGLRKILFVTSIILTTLGIGRANIKWLKINISRIKKRYDVIMKIEDILCDFLKFGKDSVVNLKYLEYGKLAYKLPILDILSASCKQIETINIQEKFFQLIRNPIVNLLKNQIKLKDLQLIGSNHSMRLNYDETIFEMISTLEIYAQSLKIITLSGMYVNNDEAFKFFGKCKNLECMNLENLCISFKNFEWISSMEFPKLWSLTLLNVYCDNELNGQPNPLQGIFQNKTLTPNLKVLSLLCVCINHDILISIGENYRNLRLFSTQITADGDIPYLFTILNNSPKLEELHLVIPQERSSDVNNRFIGDLAKNLPCRINALQFSNIIRNIDEYRSFLENCEVKLKYFHLNFFVSSYNTREFKRYIRRWSNEKGKVILNYYITSDKFYVLWK
;
A
#
# COMPACT_ATOMS: atom_id res chain seq x y z
N MET A 1 21.71 40.88 9.75
CA MET A 1 21.39 40.40 11.11
C MET A 1 20.22 39.42 11.03
N ILE A 2 20.47 38.11 11.03
CA ILE A 2 19.42 37.12 11.35
C ILE A 2 19.78 36.63 12.76
N SER A 3 19.20 37.26 13.76
CA SER A 3 19.45 37.02 15.17
C SER A 3 18.74 35.75 15.65
N LYS A 4 19.52 34.88 16.30
CA LYS A 4 19.20 34.23 17.59
C LYS A 4 17.85 33.50 17.72
N LEU A 5 17.32 32.84 16.68
CA LEU A 5 16.30 31.82 16.94
C LEU A 5 16.95 30.66 17.70
N ALA A 6 16.34 30.24 18.80
CA ALA A 6 16.76 29.06 19.54
C ALA A 6 16.69 27.83 18.63
N PHE A 7 17.53 26.82 18.89
CA PHE A 7 17.57 25.62 18.05
C PHE A 7 16.22 24.92 18.05
N GLU A 8 15.54 24.88 19.19
CA GLU A 8 14.20 24.33 19.36
C GLU A 8 13.20 25.03 18.43
N THR A 9 13.29 26.36 18.30
CA THR A 9 12.42 27.13 17.41
C THR A 9 12.70 26.83 15.95
N LEU A 10 13.97 26.75 15.54
CA LEU A 10 14.34 26.36 14.17
C LEU A 10 13.87 24.94 13.85
N GLN A 11 14.05 24.01 14.78
CA GLN A 11 13.61 22.62 14.62
C GLN A 11 12.08 22.54 14.51
N HIS A 12 11.36 23.28 15.34
CA HIS A 12 9.91 23.36 15.25
C HIS A 12 9.48 23.88 13.88
N ILE A 13 10.05 24.99 13.40
CA ILE A 13 9.76 25.54 12.06
C ILE A 13 10.05 24.53 10.96
N PHE A 14 11.25 23.94 10.95
CA PHE A 14 11.67 22.99 9.91
C PHE A 14 10.86 21.69 9.94
N SER A 15 10.25 21.33 11.08
CA SER A 15 9.40 20.14 11.17
C SER A 15 8.12 20.21 10.33
N PHE A 16 7.67 21.42 9.98
CA PHE A 16 6.51 21.64 9.10
C PHE A 16 6.88 21.68 7.61
N ILE A 17 8.15 21.56 7.25
CA ILE A 17 8.61 21.63 5.87
C ILE A 17 8.79 20.22 5.32
N GLU A 18 7.99 19.88 4.32
CA GLU A 18 8.04 18.57 3.67
C GLU A 18 8.82 18.60 2.33
N ASP A 19 8.90 19.77 1.70
CA ASP A 19 9.59 19.94 0.41
C ASP A 19 11.12 19.87 0.54
N THR A 20 11.71 18.89 -0.14
CA THR A 20 13.15 18.63 -0.18
C THR A 20 13.94 19.83 -0.71
N ASN A 21 13.42 20.58 -1.70
CA ASN A 21 14.13 21.73 -2.28
C ASN A 21 14.26 22.89 -1.28
N THR A 22 13.19 23.14 -0.52
CA THR A 22 13.17 24.10 0.58
C THR A 22 14.13 23.68 1.69
N LEU A 23 14.13 22.41 2.09
CA LEU A 23 15.07 21.86 3.07
C LEU A 23 16.53 21.96 2.61
N TYR A 24 16.80 21.73 1.31
CA TYR A 24 18.13 21.91 0.73
C TYR A 24 18.59 23.38 0.77
N SER A 25 17.67 24.31 0.51
CA SER A 25 17.94 25.75 0.61
C SER A 25 18.24 26.18 2.05
N ILE A 26 17.49 25.64 3.03
CA ILE A 26 17.68 25.89 4.46
C ILE A 26 19.09 25.53 4.93
N ILE A 27 19.61 24.37 4.52
CA ILE A 27 20.93 23.93 4.99
C ILE A 27 22.09 24.76 4.45
N ARG A 28 21.85 25.64 3.46
CA ARG A 28 22.84 26.53 2.85
C ARG A 28 22.88 27.92 3.47
N VAL A 29 21.94 28.27 4.36
CA VAL A 29 21.82 29.62 4.92
C VAL A 29 23.00 29.96 5.83
N ASN A 30 23.25 29.16 6.87
CA ASN A 30 24.40 29.30 7.77
C ASN A 30 24.62 28.00 8.57
N ARG A 31 25.66 27.95 9.41
CA ARG A 31 26.00 26.76 10.21
C ARG A 31 24.87 26.30 11.14
N SER A 32 24.17 27.22 11.81
CA SER A 32 23.07 26.89 12.74
C SER A 32 21.88 26.28 11.99
N TRP A 33 21.49 26.88 10.87
CA TRP A 33 20.42 26.38 10.01
C TRP A 33 20.80 25.04 9.37
N CYS A 34 22.05 24.87 8.96
CA CYS A 34 22.58 23.61 8.45
C CYS A 34 22.43 22.47 9.47
N VAL A 35 22.93 22.66 10.69
CA VAL A 35 22.87 21.63 11.75
C VAL A 35 21.43 21.26 12.12
N ASN A 36 20.51 22.23 12.12
CA ASN A 36 19.10 21.98 12.47
C ASN A 36 18.26 21.47 11.29
N GLY A 37 18.61 21.85 10.05
CA GLY A 37 17.89 21.49 8.84
C GLY A 37 18.30 20.13 8.27
N ILE A 38 19.58 19.74 8.44
CA ILE A 38 20.11 18.49 7.87
C ILE A 38 19.32 17.28 8.35
N LYS A 39 18.85 17.29 9.60
CA LYS A 39 18.07 16.19 10.16
C LYS A 39 16.70 15.98 9.50
N TYR A 40 16.12 17.03 8.95
CA TYR A 40 14.85 16.95 8.22
C TYR A 40 15.09 16.56 6.76
N LEU A 41 16.14 17.11 6.15
CA LEU A 41 16.53 16.76 4.77
C LEU A 41 16.90 15.28 4.64
N TRP A 42 17.63 14.74 5.61
CA TRP A 42 18.15 13.37 5.58
C TRP A 42 17.30 12.34 6.34
N ARG A 43 16.10 12.72 6.83
CA ARG A 43 15.23 11.79 7.56
C ARG A 43 14.73 10.63 6.70
N ASN A 44 14.59 10.87 5.40
CA ASN A 44 14.12 9.92 4.40
C ASN A 44 14.89 10.13 3.08
N PRO A 45 16.14 9.65 2.97
CA PRO A 45 16.95 9.86 1.77
C PRO A 45 16.53 8.92 0.61
N PHE A 46 15.72 7.90 0.89
CA PHE A 46 15.30 6.87 -0.07
C PHE A 46 13.83 7.02 -0.50
N THR A 47 13.35 8.27 -0.63
CA THR A 47 11.97 8.57 -1.05
C THR A 47 11.70 8.20 -2.51
N ASP A 48 10.43 7.88 -2.81
CA ASP A 48 9.94 7.56 -4.16
C ASP A 48 9.71 8.80 -5.06
N ASP A 49 10.65 9.75 -5.10
CA ASP A 49 10.59 10.85 -6.07
C ASP A 49 11.07 10.35 -7.44
N ILE A 50 10.14 9.68 -8.14
CA ILE A 50 10.34 8.94 -9.40
C ILE A 50 10.94 9.82 -10.51
N GLN A 51 10.79 11.14 -10.43
CA GLN A 51 11.16 12.02 -11.54
C GLN A 51 12.67 12.22 -11.70
N ASN A 52 13.50 11.85 -10.70
CA ASN A 52 14.95 12.09 -10.77
C ASN A 52 15.79 11.03 -10.03
N VAL A 53 15.54 9.73 -10.25
CA VAL A 53 16.36 8.65 -9.66
C VAL A 53 17.87 8.90 -9.86
N ASP A 54 18.28 9.39 -11.02
CA ASP A 54 19.69 9.72 -11.34
C ASP A 54 20.29 10.76 -10.38
N LYS A 55 19.51 11.76 -9.96
CA LYS A 55 19.98 12.77 -8.97
C LYS A 55 20.05 12.15 -7.57
N HIS A 56 19.15 11.23 -7.24
CA HIS A 56 19.13 10.54 -5.94
C HIS A 56 20.32 9.59 -5.77
N THR A 57 20.90 9.07 -6.86
CA THR A 57 22.11 8.23 -6.79
C THR A 57 23.31 8.93 -6.12
N LYS A 58 23.34 10.28 -6.10
CA LYS A 58 24.37 11.08 -5.43
C LYS A 58 24.42 10.87 -3.92
N ILE A 59 23.40 10.26 -3.33
CA ILE A 59 23.35 9.90 -1.91
C ILE A 59 24.32 8.75 -1.59
N LEU A 60 24.56 7.82 -2.53
CA LEU A 60 25.37 6.63 -2.25
C LEU A 60 26.84 6.96 -1.93
N PRO A 61 27.54 7.84 -2.68
CA PRO A 61 28.88 8.27 -2.32
C PRO A 61 28.97 9.05 -1.00
N VAL A 62 27.84 9.49 -0.42
CA VAL A 62 27.82 10.08 0.92
C VAL A 62 27.82 9.00 2.00
N PHE A 63 27.11 7.89 1.78
CA PHE A 63 27.10 6.74 2.70
C PHE A 63 28.37 5.92 2.62
N ILE A 64 28.88 5.72 1.40
CA ILE A 64 30.07 4.93 1.15
C ILE A 64 31.00 5.80 0.29
N PRO A 65 31.80 6.69 0.90
CA PRO A 65 32.72 7.57 0.16
C PRO A 65 33.70 6.83 -0.75
N ILE A 66 34.03 5.60 -0.38
CA ILE A 66 34.89 4.68 -1.13
C ILE A 66 34.20 4.01 -2.33
N LEU A 67 32.92 4.31 -2.62
CA LEU A 67 32.26 3.88 -3.86
C LEU A 67 32.84 4.54 -5.13
N ARG A 68 33.68 5.57 -4.99
CA ARG A 68 34.32 6.23 -6.13
C ARG A 68 35.75 5.72 -6.31
N LYS A 69 36.12 5.35 -7.54
CA LYS A 69 37.41 4.72 -7.86
C LYS A 69 38.61 5.60 -7.55
N ASP A 70 38.48 6.92 -7.74
CA ASP A 70 39.49 7.91 -7.35
C ASP A 70 39.81 7.85 -5.85
N LYS A 71 38.79 7.66 -5.01
CA LYS A 71 38.94 7.51 -3.55
C LYS A 71 39.54 6.18 -3.13
N ILE A 72 39.25 5.10 -3.85
CA ILE A 72 39.90 3.79 -3.61
C ILE A 72 41.42 3.89 -3.86
N LEU A 73 41.83 4.60 -4.91
CA LEU A 73 43.25 4.82 -5.23
C LEU A 73 43.96 5.70 -4.19
N GLU A 74 43.32 6.79 -3.76
CA GLU A 74 43.83 7.62 -2.66
C GLU A 74 44.07 6.80 -1.39
N TRP A 75 43.18 5.84 -1.11
CA TRP A 75 43.26 4.96 0.06
C TRP A 75 44.39 3.94 -0.02
N LYS A 76 44.51 3.24 -1.15
CA LYS A 76 45.60 2.27 -1.38
C LYS A 76 46.97 2.90 -1.14
N ASN A 77 47.11 4.20 -1.45
CA ASN A 77 48.35 4.94 -1.28
C ASN A 77 48.61 5.41 0.17
N ARG A 78 47.60 5.48 1.04
CA ARG A 78 47.75 5.93 2.44
C ARG A 78 48.03 4.80 3.43
N GLY A 79 47.57 3.58 3.15
CA GLY A 79 47.75 2.43 4.06
C GLY A 79 46.86 2.47 5.31
N ASP A 80 45.83 3.32 5.34
CA ASP A 80 44.93 3.50 6.48
C ASP A 80 43.95 2.32 6.65
N CYS A 81 43.61 1.98 7.91
CA CYS A 81 42.63 0.95 8.23
C CYS A 81 41.18 1.46 8.09
N MET A 82 40.26 0.56 7.73
CA MET A 82 38.92 0.91 7.23
C MET A 82 38.00 1.65 8.23
N ASN A 83 38.31 1.59 9.52
CA ASN A 83 37.43 2.03 10.60
C ASN A 83 37.41 3.55 10.82
N GLU A 84 38.46 4.29 10.47
CA GLU A 84 38.55 5.74 10.79
C GLU A 84 37.88 6.64 9.74
N THR A 85 37.70 6.16 8.51
CA THR A 85 37.48 7.01 7.33
C THR A 85 36.13 6.84 6.65
N MET A 86 35.34 5.79 6.99
CA MET A 86 33.89 5.76 6.68
C MET A 86 33.12 6.91 7.39
N LEU A 87 33.74 7.54 8.40
CA LEU A 87 33.18 8.63 9.21
C LEU A 87 33.67 10.04 8.80
N LEU A 88 34.36 10.21 7.66
CA LEU A 88 34.86 11.52 7.18
C LEU A 88 33.76 12.55 6.84
N THR A 89 32.49 12.22 7.03
CA THR A 89 31.39 13.14 6.79
C THR A 89 31.16 14.03 8.01
N LYS A 90 30.85 15.31 7.75
CA LYS A 90 30.59 16.32 8.81
C LYS A 90 29.41 15.94 9.73
N PHE A 91 28.55 15.03 9.29
CA PHE A 91 27.38 14.56 10.02
C PHE A 91 27.36 13.04 10.01
N VAL A 92 26.93 12.44 11.12
CA VAL A 92 26.64 11.00 11.18
C VAL A 92 25.28 10.77 10.49
N TYR A 93 25.26 10.75 9.17
CA TYR A 93 24.02 10.60 8.38
C TYR A 93 23.17 9.38 8.75
N PRO A 94 23.75 8.19 9.02
CA PRO A 94 22.95 7.03 9.43
C PRO A 94 22.00 7.30 10.60
N SER A 95 22.47 7.98 11.66
CA SER A 95 21.67 8.23 12.87
C SER A 95 20.52 9.23 12.65
N ILE A 96 20.55 9.97 11.55
CA ILE A 96 19.52 10.91 11.14
C ILE A 96 18.36 10.21 10.43
N ILE A 97 18.63 9.06 9.79
CA ILE A 97 17.63 8.36 9.00
C ILE A 97 16.56 7.79 9.93
N THR A 98 15.31 8.05 9.54
CA THR A 98 14.11 7.54 10.24
C THR A 98 13.17 6.75 9.34
N HIS A 99 13.41 6.77 8.02
CA HIS A 99 12.59 6.06 7.04
C HIS A 99 13.49 5.17 6.18
N LEU A 100 13.07 3.92 6.01
CA LEU A 100 13.71 2.96 5.12
C LEU A 100 12.65 2.32 4.22
N ASP A 101 12.67 2.71 2.95
CA ASP A 101 11.97 2.01 1.87
C ASP A 101 12.98 1.14 1.11
N TYR A 102 12.90 -0.18 1.31
CA TYR A 102 13.87 -1.10 0.72
C TYR A 102 13.77 -1.13 -0.82
N ASP A 103 12.56 -1.05 -1.41
CA ASP A 103 12.39 -1.05 -2.87
C ASP A 103 13.13 0.14 -3.49
N ASN A 104 12.97 1.31 -2.90
CA ASN A 104 13.60 2.53 -3.40
C ASN A 104 15.11 2.53 -3.18
N LEU A 105 15.58 2.04 -2.03
CA LEU A 105 17.02 1.85 -1.81
C LEU A 105 17.61 0.97 -2.92
N PHE A 106 17.00 -0.19 -3.18
CA PHE A 106 17.45 -1.11 -4.21
C PHE A 106 17.42 -0.47 -5.61
N ARG A 107 16.38 0.32 -5.92
CA ARG A 107 16.27 1.07 -7.19
C ARG A 107 17.38 2.11 -7.36
N ILE A 108 17.69 2.87 -6.31
CA ILE A 108 18.74 3.90 -6.33
C ILE A 108 20.11 3.25 -6.58
N ILE A 109 20.41 2.12 -5.90
CA ILE A 109 21.65 1.37 -6.10
C ILE A 109 21.71 0.79 -7.51
N SER A 110 20.61 0.22 -7.99
CA SER A 110 20.51 -0.32 -9.35
C SER A 110 20.76 0.75 -10.41
N ALA A 111 20.22 1.96 -10.23
CA ALA A 111 20.47 3.08 -11.12
C ALA A 111 21.93 3.55 -11.05
N TYR A 112 22.50 3.67 -9.85
CA TYR A 112 23.91 4.05 -9.68
C TYR A 112 24.85 3.05 -10.34
N TYR A 113 24.61 1.74 -10.19
CA TYR A 113 25.40 0.69 -10.83
C TYR A 113 25.37 0.82 -12.36
N LYS A 114 24.20 1.10 -12.95
CA LYS A 114 24.09 1.31 -14.40
C LYS A 114 24.89 2.52 -14.88
N MET A 115 24.93 3.60 -14.10
CA MET A 115 25.65 4.83 -14.45
C MET A 115 27.14 4.77 -14.17
N ASN A 116 27.56 3.99 -13.16
CA ASN A 116 28.93 3.98 -12.63
C ASN A 116 29.44 2.54 -12.48
N LYS A 117 29.23 1.71 -13.52
CA LYS A 117 29.55 0.28 -13.49
C LYS A 117 30.98 0.06 -13.01
N GLU A 118 31.96 0.63 -13.70
CA GLU A 118 33.39 0.45 -13.39
C GLU A 118 33.76 0.84 -11.94
N ASP A 119 33.15 1.90 -11.41
CA ASP A 119 33.40 2.34 -10.02
C ASP A 119 32.90 1.31 -9.02
N VAL A 120 31.67 0.81 -9.22
CA VAL A 120 31.09 -0.21 -8.35
C VAL A 120 31.86 -1.53 -8.48
N GLU A 121 32.28 -1.92 -9.68
CA GLU A 121 33.07 -3.13 -9.87
C GLU A 121 34.42 -3.03 -9.16
N SER A 122 35.14 -1.91 -9.35
CA SER A 122 36.40 -1.67 -8.64
C SER A 122 36.22 -1.64 -7.12
N PHE A 123 35.10 -1.11 -6.63
CA PHE A 123 34.76 -1.09 -5.22
C PHE A 123 34.49 -2.49 -4.67
N VAL A 124 33.64 -3.28 -5.34
CA VAL A 124 33.32 -4.64 -4.92
C VAL A 124 34.58 -5.50 -4.90
N ASP A 125 35.38 -5.46 -5.97
CA ASP A 125 36.62 -6.23 -6.06
C ASP A 125 37.61 -5.82 -4.94
N PHE A 126 37.70 -4.52 -4.63
CA PHE A 126 38.50 -4.04 -3.51
C PHE A 126 37.99 -4.58 -2.17
N MET A 127 36.68 -4.51 -1.94
CA MET A 127 36.06 -4.94 -0.70
C MET A 127 36.13 -6.44 -0.48
N GLU A 128 35.91 -7.26 -1.51
CA GLU A 128 36.04 -8.72 -1.43
C GLU A 128 37.48 -9.12 -1.05
N ASN A 129 38.48 -8.47 -1.64
CA ASN A 129 39.88 -8.68 -1.29
C ASN A 129 40.20 -8.28 0.17
N GLN A 130 39.60 -7.21 0.69
CA GLN A 130 39.80 -6.76 2.08
C GLN A 130 39.04 -7.63 3.10
N PHE A 131 37.79 -8.01 2.80
CA PHE A 131 36.98 -8.86 3.68
C PHE A 131 37.58 -10.26 3.86
N ASN A 132 38.15 -10.84 2.80
CA ASN A 132 38.85 -12.12 2.87
C ASN A 132 40.08 -12.06 3.79
N VAL A 133 40.73 -10.91 3.89
CA VAL A 133 41.88 -10.68 4.78
C VAL A 133 41.45 -10.39 6.22
N LEU A 134 40.34 -9.67 6.43
CA LEU A 134 39.88 -9.25 7.77
C LEU A 134 39.14 -10.35 8.55
N PHE A 135 38.48 -11.29 7.87
CA PHE A 135 37.61 -12.28 8.53
C PHE A 135 38.08 -13.73 8.45
N ASN A 136 39.26 -14.02 7.85
CA ASN A 136 39.82 -15.39 7.73
C ASN A 136 38.79 -16.45 7.29
N LEU A 137 37.85 -16.07 6.42
CA LEU A 137 36.90 -17.03 5.86
C LEU A 137 37.67 -17.91 4.85
N PRO A 138 37.56 -19.24 4.92
CA PRO A 138 38.14 -20.09 3.90
C PRO A 138 37.57 -19.66 2.55
N GLN A 139 38.44 -19.52 1.54
CA GLN A 139 38.02 -19.31 0.16
C GLN A 139 36.91 -20.33 -0.12
N GLN A 140 35.67 -19.86 -0.22
CA GLN A 140 34.61 -20.73 -0.73
C GLN A 140 35.09 -21.11 -2.12
N THR A 141 35.46 -22.38 -2.27
CA THR A 141 35.72 -22.99 -3.56
C THR A 141 34.54 -22.65 -4.44
N ALA A 142 34.84 -22.31 -5.69
CA ALA A 142 33.91 -21.87 -6.73
C ALA A 142 32.85 -22.92 -7.12
N GLU A 143 32.50 -23.85 -6.23
CA GLU A 143 31.67 -25.02 -6.46
C GLU A 143 30.43 -25.01 -5.54
N SER A 144 29.67 -23.91 -5.57
CA SER A 144 28.25 -23.94 -5.21
C SER A 144 27.46 -22.83 -5.90
N SER A 145 27.65 -22.66 -7.20
CA SER A 145 26.62 -22.02 -8.01
C SER A 145 26.57 -22.61 -9.40
N SER A 146 25.69 -23.59 -9.59
CA SER A 146 25.12 -23.94 -10.90
C SER A 146 24.17 -22.84 -11.39
N LEU A 147 24.62 -21.59 -11.35
CA LEU A 147 23.92 -20.42 -11.90
C LEU A 147 24.61 -20.02 -13.19
N THR A 148 23.87 -20.09 -14.27
CA THR A 148 24.26 -19.71 -15.63
C THR A 148 25.00 -18.36 -15.67
N ASN A 149 26.13 -18.30 -16.38
CA ASN A 149 27.00 -17.14 -16.65
C ASN A 149 26.31 -16.02 -17.46
N ASN A 150 25.13 -15.58 -17.05
CA ASN A 150 24.45 -14.43 -17.64
C ASN A 150 25.00 -13.16 -16.98
N GLU A 151 25.47 -12.19 -17.78
CA GLU A 151 25.97 -10.88 -17.28
C GLU A 151 24.98 -10.17 -16.34
N ASP A 152 23.67 -10.39 -16.56
CA ASP A 152 22.58 -9.93 -15.70
C ASP A 152 22.68 -10.43 -14.24
N ASP A 153 23.16 -11.66 -14.01
CA ASP A 153 23.29 -12.25 -12.66
C ASP A 153 24.44 -11.62 -11.88
N PHE A 154 25.55 -11.33 -12.58
CA PHE A 154 26.73 -10.75 -11.98
C PHE A 154 26.50 -9.31 -11.50
N GLY A 155 25.84 -8.48 -12.33
CA GLY A 155 25.48 -7.12 -11.93
C GLY A 155 24.55 -7.09 -10.72
N LEU A 156 23.61 -8.04 -10.63
CA LEU A 156 22.69 -8.15 -9.50
C LEU A 156 23.39 -8.50 -8.19
N ARG A 157 24.39 -9.40 -8.21
CA ARG A 157 25.20 -9.72 -7.03
C ARG A 157 25.91 -8.48 -6.50
N LYS A 158 26.48 -7.64 -7.38
CA LYS A 158 27.13 -6.38 -6.99
C LYS A 158 26.15 -5.38 -6.39
N ILE A 159 24.94 -5.26 -6.96
CA ILE A 159 23.88 -4.42 -6.39
C ILE A 159 23.49 -4.88 -4.98
N LEU A 160 23.32 -6.20 -4.78
CA LEU A 160 23.01 -6.77 -3.46
C LEU A 160 24.13 -6.55 -2.45
N PHE A 161 25.39 -6.69 -2.88
CA PHE A 161 26.55 -6.42 -2.03
C PHE A 161 26.58 -4.97 -1.54
N VAL A 162 26.42 -4.00 -2.45
CA VAL A 162 26.35 -2.57 -2.07
C VAL A 162 25.15 -2.30 -1.16
N THR A 163 24.01 -2.96 -1.40
CA THR A 163 22.83 -2.87 -0.53
C THR A 163 23.13 -3.35 0.89
N SER A 164 23.82 -4.49 1.01
CA SER A 164 24.25 -5.04 2.30
C SER A 164 25.17 -4.08 3.06
N ILE A 165 26.13 -3.45 2.37
CA ILE A 165 27.02 -2.47 3.01
C ILE A 165 26.22 -1.27 3.52
N ILE A 166 25.31 -0.71 2.72
CA ILE A 166 24.51 0.44 3.15
C ILE A 166 23.68 0.07 4.39
N LEU A 167 22.98 -1.06 4.36
CA LEU A 167 22.20 -1.49 5.52
C LEU A 167 23.07 -1.74 6.75
N THR A 168 24.24 -2.35 6.58
CA THR A 168 25.23 -2.51 7.65
C THR A 168 25.67 -1.15 8.21
N THR A 169 25.93 -0.16 7.34
CA THR A 169 26.25 1.21 7.76
C THR A 169 25.09 1.85 8.54
N LEU A 170 23.84 1.59 8.17
CA LEU A 170 22.67 2.05 8.93
C LEU A 170 22.61 1.42 10.31
N GLY A 171 22.86 0.10 10.40
CA GLY A 171 22.87 -0.63 11.66
C GLY A 171 23.96 -0.15 12.60
N ILE A 172 25.21 -0.11 12.12
CA ILE A 172 26.38 0.37 12.89
C ILE A 172 26.20 1.83 13.30
N GLY A 173 25.71 2.65 12.37
CA GLY A 173 25.46 4.08 12.59
C GLY A 173 24.24 4.39 13.46
N ARG A 174 23.57 3.37 14.01
CA ARG A 174 22.40 3.47 14.90
C ARG A 174 21.30 4.34 14.31
N ALA A 175 20.90 4.04 13.07
CA ALA A 175 19.74 4.68 12.47
C ALA A 175 18.51 4.56 13.37
N ASN A 176 17.61 5.53 13.40
CA ASN A 176 16.43 5.49 14.27
C ASN A 176 15.18 5.29 13.42
N ILE A 177 15.05 4.10 12.84
CA ILE A 177 14.00 3.77 11.87
C ILE A 177 12.64 3.75 12.57
N LYS A 178 11.80 4.71 12.20
CA LYS A 178 10.40 4.87 12.64
C LYS A 178 9.41 4.38 11.58
N TRP A 179 9.84 4.31 10.33
CA TRP A 179 9.04 3.90 9.20
C TRP A 179 9.84 2.91 8.35
N LEU A 180 9.34 1.68 8.23
CA LEU A 180 9.99 0.60 7.49
C LEU A 180 9.02 0.01 6.47
N LYS A 181 9.45 -0.03 5.22
CA LYS A 181 8.75 -0.71 4.13
C LYS A 181 9.65 -1.71 3.44
N ILE A 182 9.21 -2.96 3.44
CA ILE A 182 9.86 -4.09 2.78
C ILE A 182 8.88 -4.63 1.74
N ASN A 183 9.01 -4.16 0.50
CA ASN A 183 8.18 -4.61 -0.62
C ASN A 183 9.07 -4.79 -1.84
N ILE A 184 9.10 -6.00 -2.40
CA ILE A 184 10.06 -6.37 -3.46
C ILE A 184 9.32 -6.75 -4.75
N SER A 185 8.08 -6.28 -4.89
CA SER A 185 7.20 -6.61 -6.02
C SER A 185 7.78 -6.30 -7.41
N ARG A 186 8.78 -5.41 -7.51
CA ARG A 186 9.40 -4.98 -8.77
C ARG A 186 10.70 -5.70 -9.12
N ILE A 187 11.30 -6.45 -8.19
CA ILE A 187 12.51 -7.24 -8.48
C ILE A 187 12.07 -8.51 -9.21
N LYS A 188 12.77 -8.87 -10.31
CA LYS A 188 12.49 -10.10 -11.07
C LYS A 188 12.40 -11.27 -10.09
N LYS A 189 11.32 -12.05 -10.18
CA LYS A 189 10.98 -13.18 -9.28
C LYS A 189 11.94 -14.39 -9.44
N ARG A 190 13.23 -14.16 -9.34
CA ARG A 190 14.24 -15.20 -9.16
C ARG A 190 14.29 -15.51 -7.67
N TYR A 191 13.96 -16.74 -7.31
CA TYR A 191 13.81 -17.17 -5.92
C TYR A 191 15.11 -16.99 -5.12
N ASP A 192 16.25 -17.30 -5.72
CA ASP A 192 17.60 -17.14 -5.14
C ASP A 192 17.94 -15.68 -4.80
N VAL A 193 17.51 -14.73 -5.63
CA VAL A 193 17.70 -13.30 -5.38
C VAL A 193 16.87 -12.84 -4.18
N ILE A 194 15.62 -13.31 -4.11
CA ILE A 194 14.71 -13.00 -3.01
C ILE A 194 15.30 -13.51 -1.68
N MET A 195 15.78 -14.75 -1.65
CA MET A 195 16.43 -15.32 -0.47
C MET A 195 17.63 -14.50 -0.01
N LYS A 196 18.52 -14.09 -0.94
CA LYS A 196 19.68 -13.24 -0.59
C LYS A 196 19.27 -11.88 -0.03
N ILE A 197 18.19 -11.29 -0.55
CA ILE A 197 17.66 -10.03 0.00
C ILE A 197 17.15 -10.23 1.42
N GLU A 198 16.42 -11.31 1.67
CA GLU A 198 15.92 -11.67 2.98
C GLU A 198 17.08 -11.90 3.97
N ASP A 199 18.16 -12.57 3.56
CA ASP A 199 19.37 -12.75 4.36
C ASP A 199 20.01 -11.41 4.72
N ILE A 200 20.21 -10.52 3.74
CA ILE A 200 20.77 -9.18 3.95
C ILE A 200 19.92 -8.36 4.95
N LEU A 201 18.59 -8.40 4.80
CA LEU A 201 17.66 -7.72 5.71
C LEU A 201 17.70 -8.33 7.11
N CYS A 202 17.79 -9.65 7.20
CA CYS A 202 17.91 -10.38 8.45
C CYS A 202 19.18 -9.98 9.20
N ASP A 203 20.32 -9.92 8.50
CA ASP A 203 21.60 -9.49 9.07
C ASP A 203 21.54 -8.04 9.55
N PHE A 204 21.00 -7.14 8.73
CA PHE A 204 20.77 -5.76 9.14
C PHE A 204 19.97 -5.66 10.44
N LEU A 205 18.88 -6.41 10.57
CA LEU A 205 18.04 -6.37 11.77
C LEU A 205 18.67 -7.06 12.98
N LYS A 206 19.51 -8.08 12.78
CA LYS A 206 20.29 -8.72 13.85
C LYS A 206 21.35 -7.77 14.42
N PHE A 207 22.16 -7.16 13.57
CA PHE A 207 23.24 -6.26 14.00
C PHE A 207 22.71 -4.88 14.41
N GLY A 208 21.66 -4.42 13.75
CA GLY A 208 21.04 -3.11 13.95
C GLY A 208 19.75 -3.16 14.75
N LYS A 209 19.57 -4.11 15.68
CA LYS A 209 18.31 -4.29 16.44
C LYS A 209 17.81 -3.00 17.09
N ASP A 210 18.71 -2.23 17.68
CA ASP A 210 18.41 -0.93 18.31
C ASP A 210 17.84 0.09 17.31
N SER A 211 18.13 -0.11 16.02
CA SER A 211 17.71 0.80 14.95
C SER A 211 16.21 0.76 14.67
N VAL A 212 15.51 -0.28 15.10
CA VAL A 212 14.07 -0.47 14.87
C VAL A 212 13.23 -0.45 16.15
N VAL A 213 13.82 -0.17 17.32
CA VAL A 213 13.09 -0.18 18.60
C VAL A 213 11.96 0.87 18.63
N ASN A 214 12.15 2.00 17.95
CA ASN A 214 11.16 3.07 17.85
C ASN A 214 10.27 2.99 16.59
N LEU A 215 10.18 1.81 15.99
CA LEU A 215 9.38 1.60 14.79
C LEU A 215 7.90 1.90 15.08
N LYS A 216 7.30 2.77 14.25
CA LYS A 216 5.89 3.18 14.32
C LYS A 216 5.05 2.67 13.15
N TYR A 217 5.68 2.49 12.00
CA TYR A 217 5.03 2.02 10.78
C TYR A 217 5.82 0.85 10.19
N LEU A 218 5.12 -0.24 9.91
CA LEU A 218 5.66 -1.41 9.22
C LEU A 218 4.77 -1.77 8.02
N GLU A 219 5.35 -1.76 6.82
CA GLU A 219 4.79 -2.43 5.64
C GLU A 219 5.69 -3.60 5.26
N TYR A 220 5.13 -4.80 5.23
CA TYR A 220 5.80 -6.01 4.79
C TYR A 220 4.99 -6.68 3.68
N GLY A 221 5.39 -6.40 2.43
CA GLY A 221 4.76 -6.90 1.21
C GLY A 221 5.06 -8.37 0.88
N LYS A 222 4.81 -8.76 -0.38
CA LYS A 222 4.98 -10.15 -0.88
C LYS A 222 6.45 -10.57 -0.95
N LEU A 223 6.98 -11.07 0.16
CA LEU A 223 8.22 -11.85 0.24
C LEU A 223 7.96 -13.32 0.56
N ALA A 224 8.92 -14.18 0.19
CA ALA A 224 8.79 -15.63 0.24
C ALA A 224 9.07 -16.18 1.66
N TYR A 225 10.02 -15.59 2.38
CA TYR A 225 10.47 -16.04 3.68
C TYR A 225 10.51 -14.89 4.71
N LYS A 226 9.37 -14.65 5.36
CA LYS A 226 9.23 -13.54 6.33
C LYS A 226 9.62 -13.88 7.77
N LEU A 227 9.71 -15.17 8.09
CA LEU A 227 9.77 -15.66 9.47
C LEU A 227 10.92 -15.03 10.28
N PRO A 228 12.21 -15.06 9.84
CA PRO A 228 13.30 -14.54 10.67
C PRO A 228 13.21 -13.03 10.92
N ILE A 229 12.78 -12.28 9.89
CA ILE A 229 12.62 -10.83 9.97
C ILE A 229 11.49 -10.49 10.95
N LEU A 230 10.34 -11.16 10.84
CA LEU A 230 9.23 -10.93 11.76
C LEU A 230 9.55 -11.37 13.19
N ASP A 231 10.33 -12.43 13.39
CA ASP A 231 10.79 -12.84 14.73
C ASP A 231 11.60 -11.72 15.38
N ILE A 232 12.58 -11.14 14.66
CA ILE A 232 13.40 -10.03 15.17
C ILE A 232 12.52 -8.80 15.46
N LEU A 233 11.63 -8.44 14.54
CA LEU A 233 10.74 -7.29 14.71
C LEU A 233 9.80 -7.49 15.92
N SER A 234 9.23 -8.69 16.08
CA SER A 234 8.33 -9.03 17.20
C SER A 234 9.02 -8.92 18.56
N ALA A 235 10.31 -9.25 18.63
CA ALA A 235 11.11 -9.17 19.84
C ALA A 235 11.63 -7.76 20.17
N SER A 236 11.66 -6.86 19.18
CA SER A 236 12.33 -5.55 19.29
C SER A 236 11.35 -4.38 19.33
N CYS A 237 10.24 -4.48 18.59
CA CYS A 237 9.34 -3.36 18.35
C CYS A 237 8.13 -3.44 19.28
N LYS A 238 7.88 -2.35 20.02
CA LYS A 238 6.75 -2.25 20.97
C LYS A 238 5.85 -1.03 20.73
N GLN A 239 6.17 -0.20 19.73
CA GLN A 239 5.53 1.08 19.49
C GLN A 239 4.92 1.20 18.09
N ILE A 240 4.68 0.08 17.41
CA ILE A 240 4.12 0.09 16.06
C ILE A 240 2.65 0.50 16.14
N GLU A 241 2.32 1.60 15.48
CA GLU A 241 0.97 2.16 15.39
C GLU A 241 0.25 1.70 14.12
N THR A 242 1.00 1.38 13.06
CA THR A 242 0.47 0.91 11.77
C THR A 242 1.21 -0.35 11.30
N ILE A 243 0.47 -1.42 11.05
CA ILE A 243 0.99 -2.69 10.51
C ILE A 243 0.26 -3.02 9.20
N ASN A 244 1.02 -3.22 8.12
CA ASN A 244 0.54 -3.78 6.87
C ASN A 244 1.37 -5.02 6.51
N ILE A 245 0.76 -6.20 6.52
CA ILE A 245 1.43 -7.46 6.20
C ILE A 245 0.67 -8.18 5.09
N GLN A 246 1.39 -8.54 4.04
CA GLN A 246 0.88 -9.36 2.96
C GLN A 246 1.56 -10.73 2.92
N GLU A 247 0.82 -11.79 3.25
CA GLU A 247 1.33 -13.15 3.33
C GLU A 247 0.33 -14.14 2.73
N LYS A 248 0.80 -14.98 1.79
CA LYS A 248 -0.04 -16.02 1.18
C LYS A 248 -0.35 -17.13 2.18
N PHE A 249 0.58 -17.42 3.08
CA PHE A 249 0.53 -18.53 4.02
C PHE A 249 0.77 -18.07 5.46
N PHE A 250 -0.22 -17.43 6.08
CA PHE A 250 -0.12 -16.91 7.46
C PHE A 250 0.29 -17.97 8.49
N GLN A 251 -0.07 -19.24 8.29
CA GLN A 251 0.34 -20.38 9.13
C GLN A 251 1.86 -20.54 9.22
N LEU A 252 2.62 -20.13 8.20
CA LEU A 252 4.08 -20.17 8.24
C LEU A 252 4.69 -19.08 9.12
N ILE A 253 3.92 -18.04 9.43
CA ILE A 253 4.39 -16.89 10.23
C ILE A 253 3.51 -16.64 11.46
N ARG A 254 2.69 -17.61 11.86
CA ARG A 254 1.72 -17.52 12.96
C ARG A 254 2.36 -16.97 14.23
N ASN A 255 3.42 -17.61 14.71
CA ASN A 255 4.07 -17.24 15.96
C ASN A 255 4.64 -15.80 15.91
N PRO A 256 5.49 -15.45 14.92
CA PRO A 256 6.04 -14.09 14.85
C PRO A 256 4.98 -13.01 14.69
N ILE A 257 3.93 -13.23 13.88
CA ILE A 257 2.90 -12.21 13.65
C ILE A 257 2.02 -12.02 14.89
N VAL A 258 1.64 -13.11 15.56
CA VAL A 258 0.88 -13.03 16.81
C VAL A 258 1.71 -12.35 17.89
N ASN A 259 3.00 -12.68 18.02
CA ASN A 259 3.88 -12.01 18.98
C ASN A 259 4.08 -10.53 18.66
N LEU A 260 4.26 -10.20 17.38
CA LEU A 260 4.34 -8.81 16.93
C LEU A 260 3.07 -8.07 17.30
N LEU A 261 1.90 -8.64 17.04
CA LEU A 261 0.63 -8.03 17.43
C LEU A 261 0.49 -7.93 18.94
N LYS A 262 0.84 -8.93 19.75
CA LYS A 262 0.70 -8.88 21.22
C LYS A 262 1.60 -7.84 21.90
N ASN A 263 2.76 -7.54 21.32
CA ASN A 263 3.79 -6.74 21.97
C ASN A 263 3.66 -5.22 21.78
N GLN A 264 2.65 -4.74 21.04
CA GLN A 264 2.50 -3.30 20.79
C GLN A 264 1.78 -2.60 21.94
N ILE A 265 2.19 -1.37 22.23
CA ILE A 265 1.52 -0.53 23.23
C ILE A 265 0.19 0.01 22.68
N LYS A 266 0.15 0.33 21.39
CA LYS A 266 -1.00 0.95 20.75
C LYS A 266 -1.00 0.70 19.25
N LEU A 267 -1.94 -0.10 18.78
CA LEU A 267 -2.20 -0.30 17.35
C LEU A 267 -3.40 0.55 16.92
N LYS A 268 -3.24 1.32 15.84
CA LYS A 268 -4.29 2.16 15.25
C LYS A 268 -4.76 1.62 13.90
N ASP A 269 -3.82 1.21 13.06
CA ASP A 269 -4.11 0.80 11.68
C ASP A 269 -3.54 -0.58 11.42
N LEU A 270 -4.40 -1.50 10.96
CA LEU A 270 -3.99 -2.86 10.64
C LEU A 270 -4.48 -3.25 9.26
N GLN A 271 -3.58 -3.77 8.44
CA GLN A 271 -3.89 -4.41 7.17
C GLN A 271 -3.24 -5.79 7.13
N LEU A 272 -4.05 -6.81 6.92
CA LEU A 272 -3.61 -8.18 6.75
C LEU A 272 -4.15 -8.70 5.42
N ILE A 273 -3.26 -9.00 4.49
CA ILE A 273 -3.61 -9.37 3.12
C ILE A 273 -3.11 -10.79 2.82
N GLY A 274 -4.05 -11.72 2.77
CA GLY A 274 -3.88 -13.14 2.57
C GLY A 274 -4.06 -13.61 1.13
N SER A 275 -4.36 -14.90 1.00
CA SER A 275 -4.78 -15.56 -0.24
C SER A 275 -5.79 -16.66 0.09
N ASN A 276 -7.03 -16.54 -0.40
CA ASN A 276 -8.15 -17.46 -0.14
C ASN A 276 -7.91 -18.92 -0.48
N HIS A 277 -6.89 -19.24 -1.28
CA HIS A 277 -6.63 -20.61 -1.73
C HIS A 277 -5.68 -21.42 -0.83
N SER A 278 -5.40 -20.98 0.39
CA SER A 278 -4.51 -21.72 1.31
C SER A 278 -5.24 -22.83 2.05
N MET A 279 -5.52 -23.96 1.38
CA MET A 279 -6.03 -25.20 2.00
C MET A 279 -4.92 -25.95 2.78
N ARG A 280 -4.28 -25.29 3.76
CA ARG A 280 -3.28 -25.93 4.62
C ARG A 280 -3.84 -26.14 6.02
N LEU A 281 -3.34 -27.19 6.69
CA LEU A 281 -3.62 -27.51 8.08
C LEU A 281 -3.43 -26.27 8.98
N ASN A 282 -4.33 -26.10 9.95
CA ASN A 282 -4.32 -25.06 11.00
C ASN A 282 -4.41 -23.60 10.50
N TYR A 283 -4.83 -23.37 9.25
CA TYR A 283 -5.04 -22.02 8.74
C TYR A 283 -6.10 -21.27 9.56
N ASP A 284 -7.25 -21.90 9.80
CA ASP A 284 -8.37 -21.31 10.55
C ASP A 284 -7.97 -20.93 11.98
N GLU A 285 -7.25 -21.82 12.69
CA GLU A 285 -6.73 -21.55 14.03
C GLU A 285 -5.75 -20.37 14.02
N THR A 286 -4.90 -20.29 13.00
CA THR A 286 -3.94 -19.19 12.84
C THR A 286 -4.67 -17.86 12.68
N ILE A 287 -5.64 -17.81 11.75
CA ILE A 287 -6.43 -16.61 11.48
C ILE A 287 -7.23 -16.19 12.72
N PHE A 288 -7.87 -17.15 13.40
CA PHE A 288 -8.59 -16.88 14.64
C PHE A 288 -7.69 -16.32 15.75
N GLU A 289 -6.50 -16.90 15.97
CA GLU A 289 -5.58 -16.37 16.98
C GLU A 289 -5.10 -14.96 16.63
N MET A 290 -4.79 -14.69 15.36
CA MET A 290 -4.38 -13.36 14.91
C MET A 290 -5.48 -12.33 15.15
N ILE A 291 -6.72 -12.65 14.80
CA ILE A 291 -7.86 -11.74 14.96
C ILE A 291 -8.22 -11.55 16.43
N SER A 292 -8.30 -12.63 17.22
CA SER A 292 -8.62 -12.54 18.65
C SER A 292 -7.57 -11.73 19.44
N THR A 293 -6.31 -11.78 19.02
CA THR A 293 -5.24 -10.94 19.60
C THR A 293 -5.55 -9.44 19.49
N LEU A 294 -6.32 -9.00 18.49
CA LEU A 294 -6.65 -7.59 18.27
C LEU A 294 -7.59 -7.01 19.33
N GLU A 295 -8.22 -7.86 20.14
CA GLU A 295 -9.11 -7.42 21.21
C GLU A 295 -8.43 -6.45 22.19
N ILE A 296 -7.12 -6.64 22.45
CA ILE A 296 -6.31 -5.75 23.31
C ILE A 296 -6.23 -4.30 22.76
N TYR A 297 -6.48 -4.11 21.47
CA TYR A 297 -6.42 -2.81 20.78
C TYR A 297 -7.79 -2.23 20.45
N ALA A 298 -8.88 -2.83 20.92
CA ALA A 298 -10.23 -2.38 20.55
C ALA A 298 -10.45 -0.88 20.80
N GLN A 299 -9.84 -0.32 21.84
CA GLN A 299 -9.97 1.12 22.15
C GLN A 299 -9.07 2.03 21.30
N SER A 300 -8.03 1.51 20.65
CA SER A 300 -7.11 2.32 19.85
C SER A 300 -7.26 2.15 18.35
N LEU A 301 -7.85 1.04 17.90
CA LEU A 301 -8.00 0.67 16.51
C LEU A 301 -8.95 1.65 15.78
N LYS A 302 -8.49 2.16 14.64
CA LYS A 302 -9.18 3.12 13.76
C LYS A 302 -9.42 2.54 12.38
N ILE A 303 -8.44 1.84 11.83
CA ILE A 303 -8.53 1.27 10.48
C ILE A 303 -8.23 -0.21 10.56
N ILE A 304 -9.12 -1.02 10.00
CA ILE A 304 -8.86 -2.44 9.77
C ILE A 304 -9.12 -2.82 8.32
N THR A 305 -8.18 -3.54 7.73
CA THR A 305 -8.33 -4.19 6.43
C THR A 305 -7.97 -5.66 6.56
N LEU A 306 -8.94 -6.53 6.32
CA LEU A 306 -8.75 -7.96 6.24
C LEU A 306 -9.05 -8.38 4.81
N SER A 307 -8.07 -8.97 4.15
CA SER A 307 -8.24 -9.44 2.78
C SER A 307 -7.72 -10.84 2.57
N GLY A 308 -8.38 -11.63 1.74
CA GLY A 308 -7.85 -12.91 1.30
C GLY A 308 -7.80 -13.97 2.41
N MET A 309 -8.80 -14.06 3.27
CA MET A 309 -8.84 -14.99 4.40
C MET A 309 -10.12 -15.83 4.46
N TYR A 310 -10.00 -16.98 5.12
CA TYR A 310 -11.08 -17.86 5.51
C TYR A 310 -11.22 -17.77 7.05
N VAL A 311 -12.36 -17.25 7.53
CA VAL A 311 -12.64 -16.94 8.94
C VAL A 311 -13.87 -17.72 9.39
N ASN A 312 -13.68 -19.00 9.67
CA ASN A 312 -14.76 -19.90 10.03
C ASN A 312 -15.10 -19.90 11.53
N ASN A 313 -14.20 -19.41 12.38
CA ASN A 313 -14.46 -19.36 13.82
C ASN A 313 -15.50 -18.29 14.13
N ASP A 314 -16.61 -18.72 14.74
CA ASP A 314 -17.78 -17.90 15.04
C ASP A 314 -17.55 -16.74 16.03
N GLU A 315 -16.44 -16.74 16.75
CA GLU A 315 -16.10 -15.70 17.73
C GLU A 315 -15.08 -14.69 17.17
N ALA A 316 -14.56 -14.91 15.97
CA ALA A 316 -13.47 -14.10 15.41
C ALA A 316 -13.79 -12.60 15.39
N PHE A 317 -15.00 -12.22 14.98
CA PHE A 317 -15.38 -10.81 14.84
C PHE A 317 -16.06 -10.21 16.07
N LYS A 318 -16.25 -10.99 17.15
CA LYS A 318 -16.91 -10.52 18.37
C LYS A 318 -16.25 -9.29 19.00
N PHE A 319 -14.92 -9.18 18.91
CA PHE A 319 -14.18 -8.05 19.50
C PHE A 319 -14.51 -6.70 18.85
N PHE A 320 -15.05 -6.67 17.63
CA PHE A 320 -15.44 -5.43 16.96
C PHE A 320 -16.48 -4.64 17.78
N GLY A 321 -17.28 -5.29 18.62
CA GLY A 321 -18.24 -4.61 19.49
C GLY A 321 -17.59 -3.70 20.53
N LYS A 322 -16.30 -3.91 20.80
CA LYS A 322 -15.47 -3.07 21.68
C LYS A 322 -14.76 -1.93 20.92
N CYS A 323 -14.78 -1.95 19.57
CA CYS A 323 -14.02 -1.04 18.71
C CYS A 323 -14.73 0.30 18.45
N LYS A 324 -14.99 1.07 19.51
CA LYS A 324 -15.74 2.35 19.41
C LYS A 324 -15.02 3.46 18.64
N ASN A 325 -13.71 3.31 18.41
CA ASN A 325 -12.89 4.26 17.65
C ASN A 325 -12.69 3.87 16.18
N LEU A 326 -13.31 2.78 15.72
CA LEU A 326 -13.17 2.33 14.35
C LEU A 326 -13.79 3.34 13.37
N GLU A 327 -12.96 3.81 12.44
CA GLU A 327 -13.25 4.82 11.44
C GLU A 327 -13.43 4.19 10.04
N CYS A 328 -12.63 3.16 9.73
CA CYS A 328 -12.67 2.44 8.45
C CYS A 328 -12.63 0.92 8.66
N MET A 329 -13.53 0.20 8.00
CA MET A 329 -13.54 -1.26 7.94
C MET A 329 -13.55 -1.72 6.48
N ASN A 330 -12.51 -2.44 6.07
CA ASN A 330 -12.40 -3.04 4.75
C ASN A 330 -12.27 -4.56 4.84
N LEU A 331 -13.26 -5.28 4.32
CA LEU A 331 -13.30 -6.72 4.27
C LEU A 331 -13.35 -7.13 2.79
N GLU A 332 -12.30 -7.78 2.31
CA GLU A 332 -12.12 -8.03 0.88
C GLU A 332 -11.73 -9.46 0.57
N ASN A 333 -12.46 -10.15 -0.30
CA ASN A 333 -12.22 -11.56 -0.63
C ASN A 333 -12.17 -12.38 0.67
N LEU A 334 -13.22 -12.34 1.48
CA LEU A 334 -13.28 -13.11 2.72
C LEU A 334 -14.38 -14.16 2.63
N CYS A 335 -14.08 -15.37 3.08
CA CYS A 335 -15.12 -16.33 3.46
C CYS A 335 -15.26 -16.28 4.98
N ILE A 336 -16.43 -15.90 5.49
CA ILE A 336 -16.67 -15.74 6.93
C ILE A 336 -17.89 -16.54 7.36
N SER A 337 -17.88 -17.05 8.59
CA SER A 337 -19.05 -17.77 9.13
C SER A 337 -20.26 -16.84 9.30
N PHE A 338 -21.47 -17.43 9.29
CA PHE A 338 -22.71 -16.68 9.50
C PHE A 338 -22.71 -15.90 10.82
N LYS A 339 -22.15 -16.47 11.89
CA LYS A 339 -22.09 -15.82 13.20
C LYS A 339 -21.26 -14.53 13.18
N ASN A 340 -20.19 -14.49 12.38
CA ASN A 340 -19.38 -13.29 12.21
C ASN A 340 -20.14 -12.15 11.50
N PHE A 341 -21.10 -12.47 10.62
CA PHE A 341 -22.02 -11.46 10.08
C PHE A 341 -23.01 -10.96 11.13
N GLU A 342 -23.55 -11.84 11.99
CA GLU A 342 -24.43 -11.42 13.09
C GLU A 342 -23.72 -10.47 14.06
N TRP A 343 -22.44 -10.73 14.34
CA TRP A 343 -21.60 -9.83 15.12
C TRP A 343 -21.53 -8.44 14.49
N ILE A 344 -21.12 -8.33 13.22
CA ILE A 344 -21.06 -7.02 12.54
C ILE A 344 -22.44 -6.34 12.52
N SER A 345 -23.51 -7.10 12.27
CA SER A 345 -24.88 -6.60 12.16
C SER A 345 -25.43 -6.01 13.45
N SER A 346 -25.01 -6.53 14.61
CA SER A 346 -25.52 -6.11 15.93
C SER A 346 -24.67 -5.03 16.61
N MET A 347 -23.52 -4.68 16.04
CA MET A 347 -22.55 -3.78 16.67
C MET A 347 -22.78 -2.31 16.37
N GLU A 348 -22.37 -1.46 17.30
CA GLU A 348 -22.38 -0.02 17.11
C GLU A 348 -20.97 0.49 16.76
N PHE A 349 -20.87 1.17 15.63
CA PHE A 349 -19.63 1.80 15.19
C PHE A 349 -19.79 3.32 15.09
N PRO A 350 -19.73 4.05 16.23
CA PRO A 350 -20.09 5.46 16.28
C PRO A 350 -19.17 6.38 15.48
N LYS A 351 -17.97 5.94 15.08
CA LYS A 351 -17.02 6.73 14.27
C LYS A 351 -16.83 6.20 12.84
N LEU A 352 -17.50 5.11 12.48
CA LEU A 352 -17.30 4.48 11.18
C LEU A 352 -17.85 5.39 10.09
N TRP A 353 -16.96 5.83 9.22
CA TRP A 353 -17.32 6.66 8.08
C TRP A 353 -17.05 5.96 6.74
N SER A 354 -16.29 4.85 6.75
CA SER A 354 -16.01 4.01 5.58
C SER A 354 -16.26 2.53 5.85
N LEU A 355 -17.09 1.90 5.02
CA LEU A 355 -17.33 0.46 5.02
C LEU A 355 -17.14 -0.10 3.61
N THR A 356 -16.23 -1.07 3.48
CA THR A 356 -15.94 -1.76 2.23
C THR A 356 -16.13 -3.25 2.43
N LEU A 357 -17.03 -3.83 1.65
CA LEU A 357 -17.32 -5.27 1.60
C LEU A 357 -17.20 -5.72 0.14
N LEU A 358 -16.09 -6.34 -0.21
CA LEU A 358 -15.80 -6.80 -1.58
C LEU A 358 -15.63 -8.31 -1.57
N ASN A 359 -16.42 -9.03 -2.38
CA ASN A 359 -16.36 -10.49 -2.50
C ASN A 359 -16.32 -11.19 -1.12
N VAL A 360 -17.19 -10.74 -0.21
CA VAL A 360 -17.39 -11.34 1.12
C VAL A 360 -18.58 -12.28 1.02
N TYR A 361 -18.41 -13.53 1.43
CA TYR A 361 -19.45 -14.56 1.36
C TYR A 361 -19.36 -15.54 2.53
N CYS A 362 -20.40 -16.33 2.74
CA CYS A 362 -20.42 -17.46 3.66
C CYS A 362 -20.57 -18.78 2.88
N ASP A 363 -19.74 -19.79 3.17
CA ASP A 363 -19.80 -21.11 2.51
C ASP A 363 -21.17 -21.80 2.69
N ASN A 364 -21.93 -21.45 3.73
CA ASN A 364 -23.24 -22.02 4.03
C ASN A 364 -24.42 -21.35 3.29
N GLU A 365 -24.18 -20.39 2.40
CA GLU A 365 -25.22 -19.64 1.65
C GLU A 365 -26.11 -20.52 0.76
N LEU A 366 -25.75 -21.80 0.54
CA LEU A 366 -26.50 -22.74 -0.31
C LEU A 366 -27.81 -23.28 0.32
N ASN A 367 -28.07 -23.03 1.62
CA ASN A 367 -29.14 -23.72 2.36
C ASN A 367 -30.39 -22.86 2.66
N GLY A 368 -30.72 -21.89 1.81
CA GLY A 368 -31.97 -21.11 1.94
C GLY A 368 -32.02 -20.17 3.16
N GLN A 369 -30.88 -19.86 3.77
CA GLN A 369 -30.77 -18.87 4.84
C GLN A 369 -30.87 -17.44 4.28
N PRO A 370 -31.42 -16.49 5.06
CA PRO A 370 -31.46 -15.08 4.67
C PRO A 370 -30.03 -14.56 4.47
N ASN A 371 -29.91 -13.62 3.54
CA ASN A 371 -28.64 -13.02 3.19
C ASN A 371 -27.96 -12.42 4.43
N PRO A 372 -26.77 -12.91 4.82
CA PRO A 372 -26.14 -12.49 6.07
C PRO A 372 -25.72 -11.00 6.06
N LEU A 373 -25.59 -10.39 4.88
CA LEU A 373 -25.32 -8.95 4.73
C LEU A 373 -26.53 -8.08 5.05
N GLN A 374 -27.76 -8.61 4.96
CA GLN A 374 -28.98 -7.84 5.16
C GLN A 374 -29.05 -7.25 6.59
N GLY A 375 -28.63 -8.02 7.59
CA GLY A 375 -28.58 -7.56 8.98
C GLY A 375 -27.67 -6.35 9.19
N ILE A 376 -26.55 -6.27 8.44
CA ILE A 376 -25.60 -5.14 8.52
C ILE A 376 -26.30 -3.86 8.07
N PHE A 377 -27.02 -3.90 6.95
CA PHE A 377 -27.62 -2.68 6.38
C PHE A 377 -28.95 -2.28 7.03
N GLN A 378 -29.57 -3.17 7.81
CA GLN A 378 -30.70 -2.84 8.69
C GLN A 378 -30.26 -2.16 10.00
N ASN A 379 -28.97 -2.23 10.35
CA ASN A 379 -28.44 -1.60 11.55
C ASN A 379 -28.36 -0.07 11.39
N LYS A 380 -29.32 0.62 12.00
CA LYS A 380 -29.43 2.09 11.98
C LYS A 380 -28.29 2.82 12.70
N THR A 381 -27.48 2.13 13.51
CA THR A 381 -26.36 2.77 14.22
C THR A 381 -25.18 3.08 13.31
N LEU A 382 -25.04 2.36 12.18
CA LEU A 382 -24.02 2.61 11.16
C LEU A 382 -24.30 3.88 10.35
N THR A 383 -25.58 4.24 10.23
CA THR A 383 -26.10 5.21 9.29
C THR A 383 -25.60 6.66 9.43
N PRO A 384 -25.48 7.25 10.64
CA PRO A 384 -25.29 8.70 10.76
C PRO A 384 -23.98 9.21 10.16
N ASN A 385 -22.90 8.42 10.30
CA ASN A 385 -21.54 8.84 9.99
C ASN A 385 -20.97 8.25 8.69
N LEU A 386 -21.64 7.25 8.11
CA LEU A 386 -21.16 6.57 6.91
C LEU A 386 -21.20 7.51 5.69
N LYS A 387 -20.03 7.70 5.08
CA LYS A 387 -19.79 8.55 3.90
C LYS A 387 -19.29 7.74 2.72
N VAL A 388 -18.60 6.64 2.96
CA VAL A 388 -18.06 5.76 1.93
C VAL A 388 -18.65 4.38 2.15
N LEU A 389 -19.39 3.90 1.16
CA LEU A 389 -19.93 2.55 1.14
C LEU A 389 -19.56 1.87 -0.16
N SER A 390 -18.81 0.77 -0.07
CA SER A 390 -18.46 -0.06 -1.21
C SER A 390 -18.91 -1.50 -0.97
N LEU A 391 -19.80 -1.99 -1.82
CA LEU A 391 -20.46 -3.28 -1.66
C LEU A 391 -20.47 -4.03 -3.00
N LEU A 392 -19.53 -4.94 -3.20
CA LEU A 392 -19.43 -5.77 -4.41
C LEU A 392 -19.32 -7.24 -4.01
N CYS A 393 -20.41 -7.83 -3.53
CA CYS A 393 -20.48 -9.22 -3.08
C CYS A 393 -21.40 -10.07 -3.96
N VAL A 394 -21.09 -11.34 -4.17
CA VAL A 394 -21.89 -12.25 -5.02
C VAL A 394 -23.35 -12.34 -4.54
N CYS A 395 -23.56 -12.23 -3.24
CA CYS A 395 -24.86 -12.40 -2.60
C CYS A 395 -25.72 -11.12 -2.52
N ILE A 396 -25.37 -9.97 -3.11
CA ILE A 396 -26.26 -8.79 -3.01
C ILE A 396 -27.64 -9.10 -3.61
N ASN A 397 -28.69 -8.74 -2.87
CA ASN A 397 -30.07 -8.81 -3.31
C ASN A 397 -30.77 -7.43 -3.16
N HIS A 398 -31.99 -7.34 -3.69
CA HIS A 398 -32.80 -6.12 -3.66
C HIS A 398 -33.06 -5.61 -2.22
N ASP A 399 -33.20 -6.49 -1.24
CA ASP A 399 -33.45 -6.11 0.17
C ASP A 399 -32.32 -5.28 0.78
N ILE A 400 -31.08 -5.56 0.38
CA ILE A 400 -29.93 -4.75 0.81
C ILE A 400 -30.00 -3.35 0.22
N LEU A 401 -30.32 -3.23 -1.08
CA LEU A 401 -30.46 -1.92 -1.73
C LEU A 401 -31.63 -1.11 -1.15
N ILE A 402 -32.74 -1.76 -0.80
CA ILE A 402 -33.86 -1.15 -0.06
C ILE A 402 -33.34 -0.56 1.25
N SER A 403 -32.68 -1.39 2.07
CA SER A 403 -32.16 -0.99 3.38
C SER A 403 -31.16 0.16 3.28
N ILE A 404 -30.31 0.15 2.23
CA ILE A 404 -29.37 1.24 1.97
C ILE A 404 -30.13 2.54 1.62
N GLY A 405 -31.09 2.46 0.71
CA GLY A 405 -31.87 3.61 0.24
C GLY A 405 -32.69 4.28 1.33
N GLU A 406 -33.21 3.51 2.29
CA GLU A 406 -34.00 4.05 3.40
C GLU A 406 -33.15 4.75 4.47
N ASN A 407 -31.98 4.19 4.77
CA ASN A 407 -31.19 4.60 5.92
C ASN A 407 -30.07 5.60 5.53
N TYR A 408 -29.31 5.37 4.46
CA TYR A 408 -28.00 6.02 4.25
C TYR A 408 -28.09 7.29 3.39
N ARG A 409 -28.19 8.45 4.03
CA ARG A 409 -28.39 9.75 3.34
C ARG A 409 -27.15 10.65 3.22
N ASN A 410 -26.05 10.26 3.86
CA ASN A 410 -24.81 11.06 3.95
C ASN A 410 -23.67 10.55 3.05
N LEU A 411 -23.97 9.62 2.13
CA LEU A 411 -22.97 9.03 1.25
C LEU A 411 -22.33 10.08 0.33
N ARG A 412 -21.00 10.00 0.19
CA ARG A 412 -20.16 10.75 -0.74
C ARG A 412 -19.57 9.82 -1.81
N LEU A 413 -19.29 8.57 -1.44
CA LEU A 413 -18.92 7.50 -2.37
C LEU A 413 -19.87 6.33 -2.16
N PHE A 414 -20.48 5.87 -3.25
CA PHE A 414 -21.28 4.65 -3.26
C PHE A 414 -20.84 3.73 -4.39
N SER A 415 -20.49 2.50 -4.04
CA SER A 415 -20.11 1.46 -4.98
C SER A 415 -21.00 0.24 -4.76
N THR A 416 -21.70 -0.21 -5.82
CA THR A 416 -22.54 -1.40 -5.74
C THR A 416 -22.63 -2.14 -7.07
N GLN A 417 -23.32 -3.29 -7.06
CA GLN A 417 -23.65 -4.07 -8.25
C GLN A 417 -25.15 -4.16 -8.48
N ILE A 418 -25.54 -4.23 -9.75
CA ILE A 418 -26.91 -4.46 -10.21
C ILE A 418 -26.93 -5.88 -10.77
N THR A 419 -27.74 -6.75 -10.17
CA THR A 419 -27.80 -8.18 -10.50
C THR A 419 -29.05 -8.56 -11.28
N ALA A 420 -30.12 -7.78 -11.13
CA ALA A 420 -31.39 -7.96 -11.80
C ALA A 420 -32.10 -6.62 -12.03
N ASP A 421 -33.08 -6.58 -12.94
CA ASP A 421 -33.90 -5.40 -13.20
C ASP A 421 -34.62 -4.86 -11.95
N GLY A 422 -34.98 -5.76 -11.02
CA GLY A 422 -35.60 -5.40 -9.75
C GLY A 422 -34.72 -4.54 -8.84
N ASP A 423 -33.41 -4.48 -9.07
CA ASP A 423 -32.48 -3.66 -8.29
C ASP A 423 -32.53 -2.17 -8.71
N ILE A 424 -32.95 -1.89 -9.95
CA ILE A 424 -32.89 -0.56 -10.57
C ILE A 424 -33.74 0.49 -9.81
N PRO A 425 -35.01 0.22 -9.42
CA PRO A 425 -35.79 1.20 -8.66
C PRO A 425 -35.12 1.60 -7.33
N TYR A 426 -34.47 0.64 -6.65
CA TYR A 426 -33.81 0.91 -5.38
C TYR A 426 -32.50 1.68 -5.55
N LEU A 427 -31.78 1.47 -6.65
CA LEU A 427 -30.67 2.33 -7.03
C LEU A 427 -31.13 3.79 -7.14
N PHE A 428 -32.23 4.06 -7.85
CA PHE A 428 -32.76 5.43 -7.96
C PHE A 428 -33.18 6.01 -6.61
N THR A 429 -33.77 5.20 -5.73
CA THR A 429 -34.06 5.61 -4.34
C THR A 429 -32.79 6.04 -3.60
N ILE A 430 -31.70 5.27 -3.71
CA ILE A 430 -30.40 5.61 -3.08
C ILE A 430 -29.85 6.92 -3.63
N LEU A 431 -29.86 7.09 -4.96
CA LEU A 431 -29.37 8.31 -5.62
C LEU A 431 -30.16 9.54 -5.16
N ASN A 432 -31.49 9.45 -5.13
CA ASN A 432 -32.36 10.54 -4.69
C ASN A 432 -32.17 10.89 -3.21
N ASN A 433 -31.91 9.89 -2.36
CA ASN A 433 -31.72 10.09 -0.93
C ASN A 433 -30.28 10.47 -0.54
N SER A 434 -29.34 10.47 -1.49
CA SER A 434 -27.92 10.79 -1.27
C SER A 434 -27.47 12.05 -2.04
N PRO A 435 -27.98 13.26 -1.71
CA PRO A 435 -27.67 14.48 -2.45
C PRO A 435 -26.20 14.93 -2.31
N LYS A 436 -25.46 14.36 -1.36
CA LYS A 436 -24.02 14.62 -1.14
C LYS A 436 -23.10 13.69 -1.94
N LEU A 437 -23.65 12.79 -2.75
CA LEU A 437 -22.89 11.82 -3.52
C LEU A 437 -21.99 12.52 -4.54
N GLU A 438 -20.70 12.22 -4.49
CA GLU A 438 -19.63 12.79 -5.33
C GLU A 438 -19.08 11.73 -6.30
N GLU A 439 -19.06 10.46 -5.88
CA GLU A 439 -18.53 9.33 -6.62
C GLU A 439 -19.51 8.15 -6.61
N LEU A 440 -19.80 7.61 -7.79
CA LEU A 440 -20.70 6.48 -7.98
C LEU A 440 -20.04 5.40 -8.84
N HIS A 441 -19.92 4.21 -8.27
CA HIS A 441 -19.42 3.02 -8.95
C HIS A 441 -20.53 1.99 -9.11
N LEU A 442 -20.82 1.60 -10.34
CA LEU A 442 -21.83 0.59 -10.64
C LEU A 442 -21.23 -0.55 -11.45
N VAL A 443 -21.54 -1.77 -11.04
CA VAL A 443 -21.08 -2.98 -11.70
C VAL A 443 -22.27 -3.84 -12.07
N ILE A 444 -22.34 -4.35 -13.30
CA ILE A 444 -23.15 -5.53 -13.60
C ILE A 444 -22.19 -6.72 -13.66
N PRO A 445 -22.31 -7.73 -12.78
CA PRO A 445 -21.44 -8.90 -12.80
C PRO A 445 -21.49 -9.57 -14.17
N GLN A 446 -20.34 -10.02 -14.67
CA GLN A 446 -20.22 -10.54 -16.03
C GLN A 446 -21.21 -11.66 -16.32
N GLU A 447 -21.36 -12.60 -15.39
CA GLU A 447 -22.28 -13.75 -15.48
C GLU A 447 -23.76 -13.35 -15.56
N ARG A 448 -24.10 -12.13 -15.10
CA ARG A 448 -25.46 -11.57 -15.07
C ARG A 448 -25.67 -10.48 -16.12
N SER A 449 -24.67 -10.23 -16.96
CA SER A 449 -24.70 -9.11 -17.90
C SER A 449 -25.79 -9.23 -18.96
N SER A 450 -26.32 -10.40 -19.26
CA SER A 450 -27.49 -10.54 -20.14
C SER A 450 -28.81 -10.19 -19.46
N ASP A 451 -28.87 -10.28 -18.13
CA ASP A 451 -30.13 -10.38 -17.39
C ASP A 451 -30.67 -9.01 -16.96
N VAL A 452 -29.80 -8.00 -16.96
CA VAL A 452 -30.17 -6.62 -16.63
C VAL A 452 -30.43 -5.86 -17.92
N ASN A 453 -31.62 -5.30 -18.06
CA ASN A 453 -32.03 -4.44 -19.14
C ASN A 453 -31.21 -3.14 -19.13
N ASN A 454 -30.80 -2.67 -20.30
CA ASN A 454 -29.99 -1.47 -20.50
C ASN A 454 -30.83 -0.19 -20.68
N ARG A 455 -32.17 -0.28 -20.77
CA ARG A 455 -33.04 0.87 -21.03
C ARG A 455 -32.97 1.96 -19.95
N PHE A 456 -32.56 1.62 -18.72
CA PHE A 456 -32.44 2.57 -17.62
C PHE A 456 -31.24 3.52 -17.73
N ILE A 457 -30.29 3.31 -18.65
CA ILE A 457 -29.04 4.09 -18.71
C ILE A 457 -29.30 5.58 -18.97
N GLY A 458 -30.27 5.90 -19.85
CA GLY A 458 -30.67 7.29 -20.10
C GLY A 458 -31.29 7.93 -18.85
N ASP A 459 -32.12 7.19 -18.13
CA ASP A 459 -32.74 7.67 -16.88
C ASP A 459 -31.72 7.78 -15.75
N LEU A 460 -30.75 6.87 -15.68
CA LEU A 460 -29.61 6.95 -14.75
C LEU A 460 -28.89 8.28 -14.94
N ALA A 461 -28.53 8.63 -16.18
CA ALA A 461 -27.82 9.87 -16.49
C ALA A 461 -28.59 11.13 -16.07
N LYS A 462 -29.92 11.15 -16.24
CA LYS A 462 -30.79 12.28 -15.85
C LYS A 462 -30.94 12.44 -14.34
N ASN A 463 -30.90 11.33 -13.60
CA ASN A 463 -31.17 11.32 -12.16
C ASN A 463 -29.88 11.25 -11.30
N LEU A 464 -28.71 11.49 -11.90
CA LEU A 464 -27.46 11.59 -11.13
C LEU A 464 -27.51 12.80 -10.19
N PRO A 465 -27.17 12.64 -8.89
CA PRO A 465 -27.02 13.77 -7.98
C PRO A 465 -26.07 14.84 -8.52
N CYS A 466 -26.45 16.11 -8.36
CA CYS A 466 -25.74 17.24 -8.99
C CYS A 466 -24.27 17.40 -8.55
N ARG A 467 -23.88 16.79 -7.43
CA ARG A 467 -22.51 16.80 -6.89
C ARG A 467 -21.61 15.70 -7.46
N ILE A 468 -22.18 14.74 -8.20
CA ILE A 468 -21.40 13.69 -8.84
C ILE A 468 -20.38 14.33 -9.78
N ASN A 469 -19.13 13.95 -9.56
CA ASN A 469 -18.00 14.38 -10.37
C ASN A 469 -17.09 13.21 -10.77
N ALA A 470 -17.27 12.02 -10.18
CA ALA A 470 -16.59 10.80 -10.56
C ALA A 470 -17.59 9.66 -10.81
N LEU A 471 -17.46 8.98 -11.94
CA LEU A 471 -18.26 7.81 -12.28
C LEU A 471 -17.37 6.66 -12.74
N GLN A 472 -17.65 5.46 -12.24
CA GLN A 472 -17.05 4.23 -12.74
C GLN A 472 -18.12 3.19 -13.02
N PHE A 473 -18.23 2.77 -14.27
CA PHE A 473 -19.15 1.71 -14.66
C PHE A 473 -18.40 0.51 -15.21
N SER A 474 -18.77 -0.67 -14.72
CA SER A 474 -18.29 -1.94 -15.26
C SER A 474 -19.47 -2.74 -15.80
N ASN A 475 -19.48 -3.01 -17.10
CA ASN A 475 -20.55 -3.71 -17.82
C ASN A 475 -21.95 -3.05 -17.75
N ILE A 476 -22.05 -1.80 -17.29
CA ILE A 476 -23.31 -1.02 -17.34
C ILE A 476 -23.60 -0.60 -18.78
N ILE A 477 -22.62 0.04 -19.42
CA ILE A 477 -22.70 0.48 -20.81
C ILE A 477 -22.07 -0.63 -21.66
N ARG A 478 -22.86 -1.24 -22.53
CA ARG A 478 -22.51 -2.43 -23.33
C ARG A 478 -22.42 -2.15 -24.82
N ASN A 479 -22.74 -0.95 -25.29
CA ASN A 479 -22.54 -0.58 -26.69
C ASN A 479 -22.46 0.94 -26.86
N ILE A 480 -22.22 1.35 -28.09
CA ILE A 480 -22.04 2.75 -28.45
C ILE A 480 -23.35 3.55 -28.36
N ASP A 481 -24.50 2.92 -28.58
CA ASP A 481 -25.80 3.59 -28.54
C ASP A 481 -26.18 3.94 -27.10
N GLU A 482 -25.92 3.02 -26.17
CA GLU A 482 -26.05 3.25 -24.73
C GLU A 482 -25.06 4.31 -24.23
N TYR A 483 -23.81 4.28 -24.71
CA TYR A 483 -22.81 5.29 -24.36
C TYR A 483 -23.24 6.68 -24.82
N ARG A 484 -23.74 6.79 -26.05
CA ARG A 484 -24.31 8.02 -26.59
C ARG A 484 -25.49 8.48 -25.74
N SER A 485 -26.46 7.59 -25.50
CA SER A 485 -27.65 7.88 -24.68
C SER A 485 -27.27 8.38 -23.28
N PHE A 486 -26.28 7.76 -22.64
CA PHE A 486 -25.76 8.21 -21.36
C PHE A 486 -25.22 9.64 -21.44
N LEU A 487 -24.32 9.93 -22.37
CA LEU A 487 -23.69 11.24 -22.48
C LEU A 487 -24.68 12.35 -22.85
N GLU A 488 -25.59 12.10 -23.78
CA GLU A 488 -26.61 13.07 -24.21
C GLU A 488 -27.52 13.49 -23.05
N ASN A 489 -27.76 12.60 -22.09
CA ASN A 489 -28.60 12.84 -20.93
C ASN A 489 -27.80 13.22 -19.66
N CYS A 490 -26.46 13.22 -19.71
CA CYS A 490 -25.62 13.50 -18.55
C CYS A 490 -25.44 15.01 -18.36
N GLU A 491 -26.04 15.54 -17.29
CA GLU A 491 -25.98 16.97 -16.93
C GLU A 491 -24.93 17.31 -15.88
N VAL A 492 -24.43 16.31 -15.15
CA VAL A 492 -23.46 16.52 -14.06
C VAL A 492 -22.08 16.93 -14.56
N LYS A 493 -21.37 17.73 -13.76
CA LYS A 493 -20.04 18.26 -14.10
C LYS A 493 -18.94 17.27 -13.76
N LEU A 494 -18.81 16.23 -14.57
CA LEU A 494 -17.78 15.20 -14.39
C LEU A 494 -16.35 15.78 -14.43
N LYS A 495 -15.51 15.24 -13.55
CA LYS A 495 -14.05 15.36 -13.52
C LYS A 495 -13.39 14.05 -13.91
N TYR A 496 -14.04 12.92 -13.60
CA TYR A 496 -13.55 11.58 -13.91
C TYR A 496 -14.68 10.70 -14.41
N PHE A 497 -14.42 9.94 -15.48
CA PHE A 497 -15.34 8.93 -15.98
C PHE A 497 -14.57 7.71 -16.46
N HIS A 498 -14.92 6.54 -15.95
CA HIS A 498 -14.28 5.26 -16.25
C HIS A 498 -15.32 4.23 -16.64
N LEU A 499 -15.08 3.54 -17.76
CA LEU A 499 -15.87 2.44 -18.26
C LEU A 499 -14.98 1.21 -18.44
N ASN A 500 -15.42 0.07 -17.91
CA ASN A 500 -14.90 -1.24 -18.22
C ASN A 500 -15.94 -2.03 -19.03
N PHE A 501 -15.49 -2.68 -20.10
CA PHE A 501 -16.32 -3.47 -20.99
C PHE A 501 -15.77 -4.89 -21.13
N PHE A 502 -16.68 -5.85 -21.30
CA PHE A 502 -16.30 -7.26 -21.49
C PHE A 502 -16.01 -7.63 -22.95
N VAL A 503 -16.67 -7.01 -23.94
CA VAL A 503 -16.58 -7.43 -25.35
C VAL A 503 -15.62 -6.54 -26.14
N SER A 504 -14.58 -7.13 -26.73
CA SER A 504 -13.44 -6.45 -27.36
C SER A 504 -13.69 -5.81 -28.74
N SER A 505 -14.94 -5.60 -29.15
CA SER A 505 -15.29 -5.19 -30.53
C SER A 505 -15.66 -3.71 -30.69
N TYR A 506 -15.49 -2.86 -29.67
CA TYR A 506 -15.95 -1.48 -29.78
C TYR A 506 -15.12 -0.60 -30.71
N ASN A 507 -15.83 0.18 -31.52
CA ASN A 507 -15.31 1.24 -32.35
C ASN A 507 -14.74 2.37 -31.47
N THR A 508 -13.50 2.19 -30.98
CA THR A 508 -12.82 3.14 -30.09
C THR A 508 -12.82 4.58 -30.62
N ARG A 509 -12.88 4.75 -31.95
CA ARG A 509 -13.02 6.05 -32.61
C ARG A 509 -14.34 6.74 -32.28
N GLU A 510 -15.45 6.01 -32.18
CA GLU A 510 -16.75 6.57 -31.86
C GLU A 510 -16.86 7.00 -30.40
N PHE A 511 -16.35 6.21 -29.46
CA PHE A 511 -16.24 6.62 -28.05
C PHE A 511 -15.47 7.94 -27.92
N LYS A 512 -14.32 8.06 -28.61
CA LYS A 512 -13.56 9.32 -28.68
C LYS A 512 -14.37 10.46 -29.27
N ARG A 513 -15.14 10.21 -30.32
CA ARG A 513 -15.95 11.24 -30.99
C ARG A 513 -17.03 11.78 -30.05
N TYR A 514 -17.79 10.91 -29.40
CA TYR A 514 -18.88 11.32 -28.50
C TYR A 514 -18.33 12.04 -27.27
N ILE A 515 -17.24 11.55 -26.67
CA ILE A 515 -16.71 12.21 -25.47
C ILE A 515 -16.13 13.59 -25.76
N ARG A 516 -15.49 13.77 -26.93
CA ARG A 516 -14.99 15.09 -27.37
C ARG A 516 -16.15 16.04 -27.62
N ARG A 517 -17.22 15.56 -28.29
CA ARG A 517 -18.43 16.34 -28.52
C ARG A 517 -19.07 16.77 -27.20
N TRP A 518 -19.31 15.84 -26.29
CA TRP A 518 -19.85 16.13 -24.96
C TRP A 518 -18.96 17.10 -24.18
N SER A 519 -17.63 16.91 -24.22
CA SER A 519 -16.68 17.81 -23.55
C SER A 519 -16.79 19.24 -24.09
N ASN A 520 -16.88 19.41 -25.42
CA ASN A 520 -17.05 20.72 -26.03
C ASN A 520 -18.40 21.35 -25.65
N GLU A 521 -19.50 20.58 -25.71
CA GLU A 521 -20.84 21.03 -25.34
C GLU A 521 -20.92 21.46 -23.86
N LYS A 522 -20.16 20.81 -22.97
CA LYS A 522 -20.09 21.15 -21.55
C LYS A 522 -18.98 22.15 -21.19
N GLY A 523 -18.22 22.65 -22.16
CA GLY A 523 -17.11 23.58 -21.92
C GLY A 523 -15.96 22.99 -21.09
N LYS A 524 -15.72 21.69 -21.21
CA LYS A 524 -14.74 20.92 -20.43
C LYS A 524 -13.47 20.67 -21.23
N VAL A 525 -12.31 20.85 -20.59
CA VAL A 525 -11.01 20.53 -21.18
C VAL A 525 -10.59 19.13 -20.74
N ILE A 526 -10.35 18.25 -21.71
CA ILE A 526 -9.82 16.91 -21.45
C ILE A 526 -8.33 17.05 -21.07
N LEU A 527 -7.99 16.65 -19.84
CA LEU A 527 -6.61 16.62 -19.35
C LEU A 527 -5.89 15.35 -19.80
N ASN A 528 -6.58 14.22 -19.69
CA ASN A 528 -6.05 12.92 -20.05
C ASN A 528 -7.20 11.99 -20.45
N TYR A 529 -6.93 11.03 -21.33
CA TYR A 529 -7.83 9.90 -21.57
C TYR A 529 -7.03 8.69 -22.02
N TYR A 530 -7.61 7.53 -21.81
CA TYR A 530 -7.02 6.24 -22.18
C TYR A 530 -8.11 5.32 -22.68
N ILE A 531 -7.81 4.58 -23.74
CA ILE A 531 -8.75 3.64 -24.35
C ILE A 531 -8.01 2.38 -24.77
N THR A 532 -8.47 1.25 -24.28
CA THR A 532 -8.12 -0.10 -24.75
C THR A 532 -9.37 -0.78 -25.31
N SER A 533 -9.23 -2.04 -25.72
CA SER A 533 -10.35 -2.88 -26.15
C SER A 533 -11.39 -3.12 -25.03
N ASP A 534 -10.97 -3.02 -23.77
CA ASP A 534 -11.75 -3.40 -22.59
C ASP A 534 -11.95 -2.25 -21.58
N LYS A 535 -11.25 -1.13 -21.74
CA LYS A 535 -11.29 0.00 -20.79
C LYS A 535 -11.28 1.34 -21.47
N PHE A 536 -11.97 2.29 -20.85
CA PHE A 536 -12.00 3.67 -21.28
C PHE A 536 -12.02 4.56 -20.05
N TYR A 537 -11.09 5.50 -19.92
CA TYR A 537 -11.22 6.56 -18.91
C TYR A 537 -10.92 7.93 -19.48
N VAL A 538 -11.53 8.96 -18.89
CA VAL A 538 -11.32 10.37 -19.20
C VAL A 538 -11.22 11.17 -17.91
N LEU A 539 -10.28 12.10 -17.90
CA LEU A 539 -10.07 13.10 -16.86
C LEU A 539 -10.28 14.50 -17.46
N TRP A 540 -11.09 15.32 -16.79
CA TRP A 540 -11.37 16.69 -17.19
C TRP A 540 -10.87 17.71 -16.16
N LYS A 541 -10.60 18.93 -16.65
CA LYS A 541 -10.39 20.12 -15.83
C LYS A 541 -11.71 20.78 -15.44
#